data_AF-A0A9Q4FUR4-F1
#
_entry.id   AF-A0A9Q4FUR4-F1
#
_cell.length_a   1.000
_cell.length_b   1.000
_cell.length_c   1.000
_cell.angle_alpha   90.00
_cell.angle_beta   90.00
_cell.angle_gamma   90.00
#
_symmetry.space_group_name_H-M   'P 1'
#
loop_
_entity.id
_entity.type
_entity.pdbx_description
1 polymer ?
#
loop_
_entity_poly.entity_id
_entity_poly.type
_entity_poly.pdbx_seq_one_letter_code
_entity_poly.pdbx_strand_id
1 'polypeptide(L)'
;MKNKKRVILGAIPLVLLLLAGVIWMNNGFGDWSERNREEIEENVKRFVARYKLDSENVEIKYITEPKNYPTGEKEFSVFITYDGSINFSYTLTGNSETLNFIEPDEHIIERIFNEMYLIARLEEFSPAINYLDDLGVEDPLRSNSKSLAYLQTSVGLSAEINSDLKEAFKKGDDLVHLENYIEENIEKINEVGSSFRIVGSKEGISEDEAISIKTHLEELLPEANYQIQIGMRDPDTGVGIEGIYEQLNLRGD
;
A
#
# COMPACT_ATOMS: atom_id res chain seq x y z
N MET A 1 -24.59 -55.23 -6.79
CA MET A 1 -25.38 -54.37 -7.70
C MET A 1 -25.52 -52.98 -7.09
N LYS A 2 -25.07 -51.97 -7.84
CA LYS A 2 -25.45 -50.55 -7.87
C LYS A 2 -25.11 -49.64 -6.67
N ASN A 3 -24.07 -48.85 -6.93
CA ASN A 3 -23.81 -47.48 -6.48
C ASN A 3 -25.05 -46.64 -6.14
N LYS A 4 -24.98 -45.89 -5.03
CA LYS A 4 -25.40 -44.48 -5.00
C LYS A 4 -24.43 -43.68 -4.13
N LYS A 5 -23.59 -42.88 -4.81
CA LYS A 5 -22.83 -41.77 -4.23
C LYS A 5 -23.82 -40.86 -3.50
N ARG A 6 -23.61 -40.58 -2.22
CA ARG A 6 -24.23 -39.43 -1.54
C ARG A 6 -23.18 -38.34 -1.48
N VAL A 7 -23.48 -37.29 -2.23
CA VAL A 7 -22.77 -36.02 -2.32
C VAL A 7 -22.65 -35.45 -0.91
N ILE A 8 -21.41 -35.26 -0.46
CA ILE A 8 -21.10 -34.37 0.65
C ILE A 8 -21.45 -32.99 0.13
N LEU A 9 -22.58 -32.47 0.58
CA LEU A 9 -22.99 -31.10 0.33
C LEU A 9 -21.96 -30.24 1.06
N GLY A 10 -21.04 -29.65 0.30
CA GLY A 10 -19.98 -28.80 0.82
C GLY A 10 -20.60 -27.67 1.62
N ALA A 11 -20.20 -27.58 2.89
CA ALA A 11 -20.31 -26.36 3.65
C ALA A 11 -19.45 -25.32 2.92
N ILE A 12 -20.11 -24.43 2.17
CA ILE A 12 -19.51 -23.21 1.62
C ILE A 12 -19.16 -22.35 2.84
N PRO A 13 -17.88 -22.06 3.13
CA PRO A 13 -17.55 -21.09 4.16
C PRO A 13 -17.98 -19.71 3.65
N LEU A 14 -18.90 -19.15 4.42
CA LEU A 14 -19.54 -17.86 4.24
C LEU A 14 -18.54 -16.74 4.61
N VAL A 15 -17.54 -16.48 3.77
CA VAL A 15 -16.47 -15.48 4.05
C VAL A 15 -16.41 -14.36 2.99
N LEU A 16 -17.42 -14.21 2.13
CA LEU A 16 -17.44 -13.19 1.07
C LEU A 16 -18.39 -11.99 1.34
N LEU A 17 -18.69 -11.68 2.60
CA LEU A 17 -19.59 -10.56 2.95
C LEU A 17 -19.07 -9.61 4.04
N LEU A 18 -17.78 -9.64 4.38
CA LEU A 18 -17.22 -8.77 5.44
C LEU A 18 -16.34 -7.61 4.97
N LEU A 19 -16.01 -7.49 3.68
CA LEU A 19 -15.21 -6.36 3.16
C LEU A 19 -16.02 -5.28 2.42
N ALA A 20 -17.31 -5.50 2.16
CA ALA A 20 -18.20 -4.47 1.59
C ALA A 20 -19.19 -3.88 2.62
N GLY A 21 -19.01 -4.17 3.92
CA GLY A 21 -20.04 -3.98 4.93
C GLY A 21 -19.56 -3.64 6.34
N VAL A 22 -18.43 -2.95 6.48
CA VAL A 22 -18.07 -2.26 7.74
C VAL A 22 -17.89 -0.77 7.48
N ILE A 23 -18.94 -0.16 6.93
CA ILE A 23 -19.28 1.22 7.27
C ILE A 23 -20.38 1.09 8.30
N TRP A 24 -20.06 1.08 9.60
CA TRP A 24 -20.82 1.84 10.60
C TRP A 24 -20.22 1.78 12.01
N MET A 25 -20.17 2.99 12.59
CA MET A 25 -20.23 3.33 14.02
C MET A 25 -19.03 3.04 14.92
N ASN A 26 -18.17 4.05 15.06
CA ASN A 26 -17.88 4.57 16.40
C ASN A 26 -17.53 6.08 16.36
N ASN A 27 -18.45 6.88 16.90
CA ASN A 27 -18.26 8.19 17.55
C ASN A 27 -17.66 9.38 16.76
N GLY A 28 -18.53 10.19 16.13
CA GLY A 28 -18.33 11.65 16.03
C GLY A 28 -17.91 12.24 14.69
N PHE A 29 -18.00 11.51 13.58
CA PHE A 29 -17.79 12.03 12.22
C PHE A 29 -19.05 12.81 11.80
N GLY A 30 -18.95 14.13 11.79
CA GLY A 30 -20.04 15.09 11.97
C GLY A 30 -20.74 15.53 10.68
N ASP A 31 -21.83 16.29 10.86
CA ASP A 31 -22.65 16.89 9.79
C ASP A 31 -21.83 17.53 8.65
N TRP A 32 -20.60 18.00 8.91
CA TRP A 32 -19.79 18.65 7.89
C TRP A 32 -19.29 17.67 6.82
N SER A 33 -18.69 16.54 7.19
CA SER A 33 -18.12 15.60 6.21
C SER A 33 -19.19 15.04 5.27
N GLU A 34 -20.37 14.70 5.81
CA GLU A 34 -21.48 14.17 5.02
C GLU A 34 -22.12 15.25 4.12
N ARG A 35 -22.27 16.50 4.60
CA ARG A 35 -22.81 17.60 3.78
C ARG A 35 -21.92 17.98 2.60
N ASN A 36 -20.61 17.74 2.71
CA ASN A 36 -19.63 18.10 1.68
C ASN A 36 -19.13 16.87 0.90
N ARG A 37 -19.66 15.68 1.15
CA ARG A 37 -19.15 14.41 0.61
C ARG A 37 -19.05 14.41 -0.92
N GLU A 38 -20.10 14.81 -1.61
CA GLU A 38 -20.15 14.82 -3.09
C GLU A 38 -19.06 15.73 -3.68
N GLU A 39 -18.89 16.94 -3.15
CA GLU A 39 -17.88 17.89 -3.61
C GLU A 39 -16.45 17.41 -3.26
N ILE A 40 -16.26 16.79 -2.10
CA ILE A 40 -15.00 16.16 -1.71
C ILE A 40 -14.66 15.02 -2.68
N GLU A 41 -15.62 14.16 -3.03
CA GLU A 41 -15.43 13.06 -3.99
C GLU A 41 -15.01 13.58 -5.37
N GLU A 42 -15.69 14.61 -5.90
CA GLU A 42 -15.26 15.25 -7.15
C GLU A 42 -13.85 15.85 -7.06
N ASN A 43 -13.52 16.51 -5.94
CA ASN A 43 -12.19 17.07 -5.74
C ASN A 43 -11.12 15.98 -5.65
N VAL A 44 -11.43 14.81 -5.07
CA VAL A 44 -10.51 13.67 -5.00
C VAL A 44 -10.26 13.14 -6.41
N LYS A 45 -11.33 12.96 -7.20
CA LYS A 45 -11.22 12.56 -8.61
C LYS A 45 -10.38 13.54 -9.42
N ARG A 46 -10.64 14.86 -9.28
CA ARG A 46 -9.83 15.92 -9.90
C ARG A 46 -8.37 15.83 -9.46
N PHE A 47 -8.12 15.64 -8.17
CA PHE A 47 -6.79 15.52 -7.61
C PHE A 47 -6.03 14.34 -8.23
N VAL A 48 -6.63 13.14 -8.27
CA VAL A 48 -6.05 11.92 -8.85
C VAL A 48 -5.77 12.10 -10.34
N ALA A 49 -6.71 12.69 -11.08
CA ALA A 49 -6.56 12.96 -12.51
C ALA A 49 -5.39 13.91 -12.84
N ARG A 50 -5.01 14.84 -11.95
CA ARG A 50 -3.81 15.68 -12.14
C ARG A 50 -2.54 14.85 -12.26
N TYR A 51 -2.51 13.68 -11.62
CA TYR A 51 -1.41 12.75 -11.68
C TYR A 51 -1.55 11.69 -12.79
N LYS A 52 -2.43 11.92 -13.76
CA LYS A 52 -2.66 11.04 -14.93
C LYS A 52 -3.14 9.64 -14.57
N LEU A 53 -3.67 9.48 -13.35
CA LEU A 53 -4.31 8.26 -12.87
C LEU A 53 -5.80 8.27 -13.21
N ASP A 54 -6.37 7.08 -13.41
CA ASP A 54 -7.80 6.92 -13.69
C ASP A 54 -8.61 7.17 -12.42
N SER A 55 -9.36 8.27 -12.40
CA SER A 55 -10.13 8.69 -11.24
C SER A 55 -11.28 7.75 -10.85
N GLU A 56 -11.64 6.77 -11.69
CA GLU A 56 -12.64 5.76 -11.31
C GLU A 56 -12.06 4.65 -10.42
N ASN A 57 -10.73 4.56 -10.32
CA ASN A 57 -10.04 3.58 -9.47
C ASN A 57 -9.74 4.09 -8.06
N VAL A 58 -10.19 5.30 -7.70
CA VAL A 58 -10.01 5.86 -6.35
C VAL A 58 -11.25 5.63 -5.49
N GLU A 59 -11.04 5.19 -4.26
CA GLU A 59 -12.07 5.03 -3.24
C GLU A 59 -11.72 5.87 -2.01
N ILE A 60 -12.69 6.62 -1.49
CA ILE A 60 -12.56 7.31 -0.20
C ILE A 60 -12.94 6.34 0.92
N LYS A 61 -11.99 6.05 1.80
CA LYS A 61 -12.20 5.18 2.96
C LYS A 61 -12.77 5.93 4.16
N TYR A 62 -12.25 7.12 4.45
CA TYR A 62 -12.84 8.01 5.47
C TYR A 62 -12.45 9.47 5.24
N ILE A 63 -13.29 10.36 5.78
CA ILE A 63 -13.11 11.81 5.79
C ILE A 63 -13.09 12.26 7.25
N THR A 64 -12.08 13.03 7.65
CA THR A 64 -12.02 13.60 9.01
C THR A 64 -12.81 14.89 9.08
N GLU A 65 -13.26 15.26 10.28
CA GLU A 65 -13.78 16.59 10.53
C GLU A 65 -12.69 17.66 10.43
N PRO A 66 -13.06 18.93 10.15
CA PRO A 66 -12.10 20.02 10.12
C PRO A 66 -11.43 20.24 11.47
N LYS A 67 -10.10 20.39 11.43
CA LYS A 67 -9.26 20.77 12.56
C LYS A 67 -8.81 22.22 12.39
N ASN A 68 -9.05 23.02 13.43
CA ASN A 68 -8.55 24.39 13.49
C ASN A 68 -7.14 24.42 14.09
N TYR A 69 -6.20 25.03 13.39
CA TYR A 69 -4.85 25.27 13.89
C TYR A 69 -4.73 26.66 14.54
N PRO A 70 -3.78 26.85 15.48
CA PRO A 70 -3.52 28.15 16.09
C PRO A 70 -3.14 29.26 15.09
N THR A 71 -2.65 28.86 13.90
CA THR A 71 -2.31 29.72 12.76
C THR A 71 -3.53 30.28 12.03
N GLY A 72 -4.74 29.79 12.35
CA GLY A 72 -6.00 30.16 11.71
C GLY A 72 -6.39 29.26 10.53
N GLU A 73 -5.51 28.34 10.13
CA GLU A 73 -5.80 27.34 9.10
C GLU A 73 -6.85 26.33 9.60
N LYS A 74 -7.74 25.92 8.70
CA LYS A 74 -8.74 24.89 8.97
C LYS A 74 -8.65 23.80 7.94
N GLU A 75 -8.19 22.64 8.36
CA GLU A 75 -7.90 21.54 7.46
C GLU A 75 -8.74 20.31 7.78
N PHE A 76 -9.09 19.54 6.75
CA PHE A 76 -9.63 18.20 6.89
C PHE A 76 -8.72 17.22 6.15
N SER A 77 -8.82 15.95 6.49
CA SER A 77 -8.07 14.89 5.83
C SER A 77 -9.01 13.89 5.18
N VAL A 78 -8.61 13.38 4.02
CA VAL A 78 -9.32 12.32 3.29
C VAL A 78 -8.35 11.17 3.09
N PHE A 79 -8.69 10.01 3.62
CA PHE A 79 -7.92 8.80 3.36
C PHE A 79 -8.50 8.10 2.13
N ILE A 80 -7.65 7.93 1.11
CA ILE A 80 -7.99 7.31 -0.16
C ILE A 80 -7.20 6.02 -0.37
N THR A 81 -7.81 5.10 -1.10
CA THR A 81 -7.12 3.98 -1.74
C THR A 81 -7.27 4.11 -3.25
N TYR A 82 -6.22 3.79 -3.99
CA TYR A 82 -6.24 3.72 -5.43
C TYR A 82 -5.93 2.27 -5.85
N ASP A 83 -6.86 1.66 -6.60
CA ASP A 83 -6.79 0.27 -7.06
C ASP A 83 -6.85 0.21 -8.60
N GLY A 84 -5.71 0.45 -9.25
CA GLY A 84 -5.60 0.54 -10.72
C GLY A 84 -4.38 -0.21 -11.25
N SER A 85 -3.67 0.41 -12.21
CA SER A 85 -2.38 -0.13 -12.70
C SER A 85 -1.28 -0.16 -11.62
N ILE A 86 -1.44 0.68 -10.60
CA ILE A 86 -0.64 0.74 -9.38
C ILE A 86 -1.59 0.70 -8.17
N ASN A 87 -1.08 0.33 -7.00
CA ASN A 87 -1.89 0.14 -5.79
C ASN A 87 -1.32 0.86 -4.58
N PHE A 88 -1.98 1.92 -4.14
CA PHE A 88 -1.53 2.68 -2.98
C PHE A 88 -2.68 3.21 -2.13
N SER A 89 -2.34 3.58 -0.89
CA SER A 89 -3.19 4.39 -0.03
C SER A 89 -2.50 5.71 0.28
N TYR A 90 -3.29 6.77 0.45
CA TYR A 90 -2.75 8.10 0.67
C TYR A 90 -3.71 8.96 1.50
N THR A 91 -3.15 9.86 2.31
CA THR A 91 -3.94 10.83 3.08
C THR A 91 -3.80 12.19 2.42
N LEU A 92 -4.89 12.69 1.87
CA LEU A 92 -4.99 14.04 1.34
C LEU A 92 -5.33 15.02 2.46
N THR A 93 -4.64 16.16 2.52
CA THR A 93 -5.00 17.26 3.41
C THR A 93 -5.64 18.37 2.58
N GLY A 94 -6.85 18.79 2.96
CA GLY A 94 -7.61 19.80 2.25
C GLY A 94 -8.00 20.98 3.15
N ASN A 95 -8.21 22.13 2.52
CA ASN A 95 -8.73 23.31 3.20
C ASN A 95 -10.25 23.17 3.37
N SER A 96 -10.75 23.23 4.61
CA SER A 96 -12.17 22.97 4.90
C SER A 96 -13.15 24.07 4.45
N GLU A 97 -12.66 25.22 3.99
CA GLU A 97 -13.50 26.31 3.48
C GLU A 97 -13.64 26.26 1.95
N THR A 98 -12.62 25.75 1.25
CA THR A 98 -12.59 25.65 -0.22
C THR A 98 -12.69 24.22 -0.74
N LEU A 99 -12.56 23.23 0.14
CA LEU A 99 -12.49 21.79 -0.15
C LEU A 99 -11.34 21.35 -1.08
N ASN A 100 -10.44 22.27 -1.42
CA ASN A 100 -9.28 22.01 -2.24
C ASN A 100 -8.19 21.30 -1.44
N PHE A 101 -7.52 20.35 -2.09
CA PHE A 101 -6.39 19.63 -1.51
C PHE A 101 -5.09 20.40 -1.67
N ILE A 102 -4.34 20.48 -0.57
CA ILE A 102 -3.02 21.12 -0.47
C ILE A 102 -1.99 20.00 -0.49
N GLU A 103 -1.12 20.01 -1.49
CA GLU A 103 0.01 19.08 -1.58
C GLU A 103 1.26 19.82 -2.08
N PRO A 104 1.95 20.56 -1.21
CA PRO A 104 3.05 21.43 -1.61
C PRO A 104 4.33 20.65 -1.95
N ASP A 105 4.51 19.48 -1.33
CA ASP A 105 5.75 18.70 -1.40
C ASP A 105 5.70 17.58 -2.46
N GLU A 106 4.55 17.41 -3.13
CA GLU A 106 4.33 16.42 -4.20
C GLU A 106 4.68 14.97 -3.76
N HIS A 107 4.45 14.65 -2.48
CA HIS A 107 4.74 13.32 -1.90
C HIS A 107 3.99 12.18 -2.58
N ILE A 108 2.85 12.44 -3.22
CA ILE A 108 2.16 11.42 -4.01
C ILE A 108 2.94 10.99 -5.23
N ILE A 109 3.77 11.86 -5.83
CA ILE A 109 4.64 11.47 -6.95
C ILE A 109 5.65 10.43 -6.46
N GLU A 110 6.20 10.63 -5.25
CA GLU A 110 7.08 9.64 -4.61
C GLU A 110 6.33 8.33 -4.35
N ARG A 111 5.06 8.40 -3.93
CA ARG A 111 4.23 7.21 -3.74
C ARG A 111 3.99 6.46 -5.05
N ILE A 112 3.61 7.17 -6.11
CA ILE A 112 3.39 6.61 -7.45
C ILE A 112 4.67 5.93 -7.95
N PHE A 113 5.80 6.62 -7.82
CA PHE A 113 7.10 6.07 -8.20
C PHE A 113 7.44 4.80 -7.46
N ASN A 114 7.27 4.75 -6.14
CA ASN A 114 7.55 3.57 -5.34
C ASN A 114 6.75 2.35 -5.82
N GLU A 115 5.48 2.54 -6.19
CA GLU A 115 4.66 1.46 -6.75
C GLU A 115 5.16 1.03 -8.13
N MET A 116 5.45 1.98 -9.02
CA MET A 116 5.95 1.68 -10.37
C MET A 116 7.31 0.99 -10.34
N TYR A 117 8.19 1.42 -9.45
CA TYR A 117 9.50 0.82 -9.26
C TYR A 117 9.40 -0.64 -8.77
N LEU A 118 8.45 -0.94 -7.87
CA LEU A 118 8.17 -2.31 -7.47
C LEU A 118 7.63 -3.15 -8.64
N ILE A 119 6.74 -2.60 -9.47
CA ILE A 119 6.22 -3.30 -10.66
C ILE A 119 7.35 -3.65 -11.62
N ALA A 120 8.25 -2.70 -11.91
CA ALA A 120 9.38 -2.92 -12.82
C ALA A 120 10.32 -4.05 -12.35
N ARG A 121 10.37 -4.30 -11.04
CA ARG A 121 11.21 -5.35 -10.41
C ARG A 121 10.42 -6.58 -9.97
N LEU A 122 9.16 -6.71 -10.38
CA LEU A 122 8.27 -7.76 -9.90
C LEU A 122 8.83 -9.17 -10.11
N GLU A 123 9.50 -9.42 -11.25
CA GLU A 123 10.08 -10.73 -11.54
C GLU A 123 11.11 -11.15 -10.47
N GLU A 124 11.90 -10.19 -9.97
CA GLU A 124 12.91 -10.45 -8.93
C GLU A 124 12.27 -10.84 -7.59
N PHE A 125 11.11 -10.28 -7.26
CA PHE A 125 10.40 -10.52 -6.00
C PHE A 125 9.41 -11.69 -6.06
N SER A 126 9.05 -12.15 -7.26
CA SER A 126 8.05 -13.19 -7.49
C SER A 126 8.30 -14.48 -6.70
N PRO A 127 9.54 -14.99 -6.55
CA PRO A 127 9.79 -16.18 -5.73
C PRO A 127 9.38 -16.00 -4.26
N ALA A 128 9.72 -14.86 -3.66
CA ALA A 128 9.36 -14.55 -2.27
C ALA A 128 7.85 -14.33 -2.09
N ILE A 129 7.20 -13.65 -3.05
CA ILE A 129 5.74 -13.46 -3.04
C ILE A 129 5.03 -14.81 -3.10
N ASN A 130 5.39 -15.68 -4.05
CA ASN A 130 4.78 -17.00 -4.19
C ASN A 130 4.96 -17.86 -2.93
N TYR A 131 6.13 -17.79 -2.30
CA TYR A 131 6.37 -18.48 -1.04
C TYR A 131 5.43 -18.01 0.08
N LEU A 132 5.23 -16.70 0.23
CA LEU A 132 4.31 -16.13 1.22
C LEU A 132 2.85 -16.48 0.92
N ASP A 133 2.45 -16.48 -0.35
CA ASP A 133 1.13 -16.92 -0.80
C ASP A 133 0.89 -18.40 -0.46
N ASP A 134 1.86 -19.28 -0.73
CA ASP A 134 1.77 -20.72 -0.43
C ASP A 134 1.69 -21.00 1.07
N LEU A 135 2.28 -20.14 1.90
CA LEU A 135 2.12 -20.17 3.36
C LEU A 135 0.75 -19.68 3.83
N GLY A 136 -0.07 -19.10 2.95
CA GLY A 136 -1.36 -18.49 3.31
C GLY A 136 -1.18 -17.21 4.13
N VAL A 137 -0.12 -16.44 3.87
CA VAL A 137 -0.01 -15.08 4.40
C VAL A 137 -1.02 -14.19 3.66
N GLU A 138 -1.62 -13.24 4.36
CA GLU A 138 -2.53 -12.26 3.77
C GLU A 138 -1.91 -10.86 3.81
N ASP A 139 -2.14 -10.05 2.78
CA ASP A 139 -1.70 -8.64 2.75
C ASP A 139 -2.76 -7.79 3.47
N PRO A 140 -2.46 -7.24 4.66
CA PRO A 140 -3.46 -6.48 5.42
C PRO A 140 -3.75 -5.11 4.82
N LEU A 141 -2.99 -4.67 3.80
CA LEU A 141 -3.05 -3.33 3.23
C LEU A 141 -3.60 -3.31 1.80
N ARG A 142 -3.63 -4.45 1.10
CA ARG A 142 -4.10 -4.53 -0.30
C ARG A 142 -5.17 -5.60 -0.45
N SER A 143 -6.37 -5.17 -0.86
CA SER A 143 -7.44 -6.09 -1.24
C SER A 143 -7.18 -6.66 -2.63
N ASN A 144 -6.77 -7.93 -2.73
CA ASN A 144 -6.82 -8.77 -3.94
C ASN A 144 -5.88 -8.48 -5.12
N SER A 145 -5.01 -7.47 -5.06
CA SER A 145 -4.00 -7.23 -6.12
C SER A 145 -2.82 -8.20 -5.97
N LYS A 146 -2.75 -9.20 -6.85
CA LYS A 146 -1.75 -10.28 -6.81
C LYS A 146 -0.33 -9.89 -7.24
N SER A 147 -0.11 -8.72 -7.84
CA SER A 147 1.22 -8.43 -8.39
C SER A 147 2.22 -8.04 -7.31
N LEU A 148 1.87 -7.19 -6.34
CA LEU A 148 2.83 -6.67 -5.35
C LEU A 148 2.47 -7.00 -3.89
N ALA A 149 1.80 -8.11 -3.63
CA ALA A 149 1.39 -8.46 -2.28
C ALA A 149 2.57 -8.35 -1.29
N TYR A 150 2.29 -7.81 -0.09
CA TYR A 150 3.20 -7.64 1.05
C TYR A 150 4.28 -6.56 0.89
N LEU A 151 4.69 -6.25 -0.34
CA LEU A 151 5.86 -5.41 -0.60
C LEU A 151 5.53 -3.92 -0.61
N GLN A 152 6.33 -3.18 0.15
CA GLN A 152 6.41 -1.73 0.10
C GLN A 152 7.86 -1.34 -0.07
N THR A 153 8.08 -0.18 -0.67
CA THR A 153 9.42 0.39 -0.75
C THR A 153 9.35 1.86 -0.36
N SER A 154 10.41 2.31 0.27
CA SER A 154 10.77 3.70 0.30
C SER A 154 12.10 3.77 -0.42
N VAL A 155 12.05 3.82 -1.75
CA VAL A 155 13.22 4.21 -2.50
C VAL A 155 13.53 5.62 -2.05
N GLY A 156 14.58 5.75 -1.24
CA GLY A 156 15.09 7.04 -0.82
C GLY A 156 15.56 7.73 -2.08
N LEU A 157 14.67 8.50 -2.70
CA LEU A 157 15.05 9.42 -3.74
C LEU A 157 16.02 10.38 -3.06
N SER A 158 17.32 10.20 -3.29
CA SER A 158 18.28 11.24 -2.96
C SER A 158 17.72 12.56 -3.51
N ALA A 159 18.05 13.70 -2.90
CA ALA A 159 17.50 14.99 -3.34
C ALA A 159 17.64 15.21 -4.86
N GLU A 160 18.69 14.62 -5.46
CA GLU A 160 18.91 14.56 -6.91
C GLU A 160 17.86 13.71 -7.66
N ILE A 161 17.66 12.43 -7.29
CA ILE A 161 16.66 11.57 -7.95
C ILE A 161 15.25 12.16 -7.74
N ASN A 162 14.97 12.78 -6.58
CA ASN A 162 13.69 13.43 -6.32
C ASN A 162 13.42 14.60 -7.27
N SER A 163 14.44 15.42 -7.52
CA SER A 163 14.34 16.55 -8.46
C SER A 163 14.14 16.05 -9.89
N ASP A 164 14.95 15.09 -10.34
CA ASP A 164 14.87 14.52 -11.69
C ASP A 164 13.51 13.85 -11.92
N LEU A 165 13.01 13.15 -10.91
CA LEU A 165 11.69 12.51 -10.91
C LEU A 165 10.55 13.52 -11.02
N LYS A 166 10.55 14.56 -10.18
CA LYS A 166 9.55 15.63 -10.23
C LYS A 166 9.60 16.37 -11.55
N GLU A 167 10.79 16.57 -12.12
CA GLU A 167 10.97 17.18 -13.43
C GLU A 167 10.49 16.27 -14.56
N ALA A 168 10.80 14.97 -14.52
CA ALA A 168 10.30 13.98 -15.48
C ALA A 168 8.77 13.89 -15.44
N PHE A 169 8.17 13.88 -14.24
CA PHE A 169 6.72 13.88 -14.07
C PHE A 169 6.07 15.18 -14.58
N LYS A 170 6.72 16.33 -14.40
CA LYS A 170 6.23 17.63 -14.89
C LYS A 170 6.39 17.83 -16.40
N LYS A 171 7.40 17.20 -17.00
CA LYS A 171 7.70 17.29 -18.44
C LYS A 171 7.02 16.20 -19.27
N GLY A 172 6.74 15.03 -18.68
CA GLY A 172 6.10 13.89 -19.32
C GLY A 172 4.59 14.03 -19.34
N ASP A 173 3.98 13.82 -20.51
CA ASP A 173 2.53 13.86 -20.69
C ASP A 173 1.82 12.60 -20.11
N ASP A 174 2.54 11.58 -19.63
CA ASP A 174 2.01 10.31 -19.14
C ASP A 174 2.94 9.54 -18.16
N LEU A 175 2.38 8.51 -17.49
CA LEU A 175 3.11 7.57 -16.62
C LEU A 175 4.23 6.81 -17.34
N VAL A 176 4.17 6.70 -18.68
CA VAL A 176 5.16 5.97 -19.49
C VAL A 176 6.55 6.63 -19.38
N HIS A 177 6.63 7.95 -19.24
CA HIS A 177 7.92 8.61 -19.04
C HIS A 177 8.55 8.26 -17.68
N LEU A 178 7.74 8.08 -16.65
CA LEU A 178 8.22 7.66 -15.33
C LEU A 178 8.70 6.20 -15.34
N GLU A 179 7.98 5.34 -16.07
CA GLU A 179 8.37 3.95 -16.34
C GLU A 179 9.73 3.88 -17.06
N ASN A 180 9.88 4.60 -18.18
CA ASN A 180 11.15 4.67 -18.91
C ASN A 180 12.30 5.19 -18.02
N TYR A 181 12.05 6.22 -17.20
CA TYR A 181 13.05 6.73 -16.27
C TYR A 181 13.52 5.65 -15.28
N ILE A 182 12.58 4.87 -14.72
CA ILE A 182 12.90 3.77 -13.81
C ILE A 182 13.77 2.73 -14.51
N GLU A 183 13.37 2.30 -15.70
CA GLU A 183 14.09 1.28 -16.48
C GLU A 183 15.52 1.74 -16.85
N GLU A 184 15.65 2.97 -17.34
CA GLU A 184 16.94 3.53 -17.76
C GLU A 184 17.90 3.81 -16.58
N ASN A 185 17.38 3.97 -15.36
CA ASN A 185 18.15 4.36 -14.17
C ASN A 185 18.14 3.32 -13.05
N ILE A 186 17.71 2.08 -13.31
CA ILE A 186 17.49 1.06 -12.27
C ILE A 186 18.75 0.79 -11.43
N GLU A 187 19.93 0.74 -12.06
CA GLU A 187 21.21 0.53 -11.38
C GLU A 187 21.53 1.70 -10.43
N LYS A 188 21.40 2.94 -10.91
CA LYS A 188 21.59 4.16 -10.09
C LYS A 188 20.62 4.17 -8.91
N ILE A 189 19.36 3.79 -9.13
CA ILE A 189 18.34 3.73 -8.08
C ILE A 189 18.69 2.66 -7.03
N ASN A 190 19.17 1.49 -7.46
CA ASN A 190 19.57 0.40 -6.57
C ASN A 190 20.76 0.78 -5.67
N GLU A 191 21.72 1.54 -6.20
CA GLU A 191 22.92 1.98 -5.46
C GLU A 191 22.58 2.90 -4.28
N VAL A 192 21.62 3.82 -4.46
CA VAL A 192 21.24 4.82 -3.43
C VAL A 192 20.65 4.19 -2.16
N GLY A 193 20.28 2.90 -2.20
CA GLY A 193 19.83 2.15 -1.05
C GLY A 193 18.31 2.14 -0.96
N SER A 194 17.71 1.20 -1.67
CA SER A 194 16.29 0.90 -1.53
C SER A 194 16.06 0.15 -0.22
N SER A 195 15.18 0.69 0.62
CA SER A 195 14.69 -0.02 1.81
C SER A 195 13.30 -0.57 1.50
N PHE A 196 13.18 -1.88 1.59
CA PHE A 196 11.95 -2.59 1.35
C PHE A 196 11.30 -2.97 2.68
N ARG A 197 9.97 -3.09 2.64
CA ARG A 197 9.18 -3.59 3.74
C ARG A 197 8.31 -4.72 3.24
N ILE A 198 8.28 -5.82 3.98
CA ILE A 198 7.38 -6.95 3.75
C ILE A 198 6.40 -6.97 4.93
N VAL A 199 5.12 -6.76 4.66
CA VAL A 199 4.06 -6.74 5.67
C VAL A 199 3.02 -7.78 5.33
N GLY A 200 2.80 -8.74 6.23
CA GLY A 200 1.82 -9.81 6.05
C GLY A 200 1.16 -10.21 7.37
N SER A 201 -0.04 -10.76 7.27
CA SER A 201 -0.80 -11.27 8.41
C SER A 201 -0.98 -12.78 8.28
N LYS A 202 -0.63 -13.49 9.35
CA LYS A 202 -0.81 -14.95 9.48
C LYS A 202 -0.85 -15.31 10.97
N GLU A 203 -1.86 -16.10 11.35
CA GLU A 203 -2.04 -16.61 12.71
C GLU A 203 -1.19 -17.84 12.96
N GLY A 204 -0.81 -18.08 14.22
CA GLY A 204 -0.25 -19.36 14.66
C GLY A 204 1.22 -19.58 14.32
N ILE A 205 1.98 -18.51 14.02
CA ILE A 205 3.40 -18.64 13.68
C ILE A 205 4.22 -18.92 14.94
N SER A 206 4.70 -20.15 15.06
CA SER A 206 5.66 -20.54 16.11
C SER A 206 7.05 -19.91 15.89
N GLU A 207 7.90 -19.89 16.92
CA GLU A 207 9.28 -19.40 16.81
C GLU A 207 10.11 -20.18 15.77
N ASP A 208 9.98 -21.51 15.74
CA ASP A 208 10.67 -22.37 14.75
C ASP A 208 10.18 -22.08 13.32
N GLU A 209 8.88 -21.85 13.14
CA GLU A 209 8.30 -21.46 11.85
C GLU A 209 8.77 -20.06 11.43
N ALA A 210 8.82 -19.10 12.36
CA ALA A 210 9.33 -17.76 12.12
C ALA A 210 10.79 -17.79 11.64
N ILE A 211 11.64 -18.59 12.28
CA ILE A 211 13.04 -18.79 11.86
C ILE A 211 13.11 -19.42 10.48
N SER A 212 12.31 -20.47 10.20
CA SER A 212 12.30 -21.13 8.90
C SER A 212 11.86 -20.20 7.76
N ILE A 213 10.82 -19.40 7.99
CA ILE A 213 10.34 -18.41 7.01
C ILE A 213 11.40 -17.37 6.76
N LYS A 214 12.02 -16.83 7.81
CA LYS A 214 13.11 -15.86 7.69
C LYS A 214 14.25 -16.40 6.83
N THR A 215 14.79 -17.57 7.17
CA THR A 215 15.91 -18.16 6.44
C THR A 215 15.57 -18.39 4.97
N HIS A 216 14.35 -18.83 4.67
CA HIS A 216 13.95 -19.00 3.27
C HIS A 216 13.77 -17.67 2.53
N LEU A 217 13.25 -16.63 3.20
CA LEU A 217 13.18 -15.30 2.60
C LEU A 217 14.58 -14.70 2.33
N GLU A 218 15.57 -14.96 3.18
CA GLU A 218 16.97 -14.56 2.94
C GLU A 218 17.55 -15.20 1.67
N GLU A 219 17.10 -16.41 1.30
CA GLU A 219 17.52 -17.11 0.07
C GLU A 219 16.79 -16.60 -1.20
N LEU A 220 15.57 -16.10 -1.05
CA LEU A 220 14.69 -15.73 -2.16
C LEU A 220 14.74 -14.23 -2.52
N LEU A 221 15.05 -13.37 -1.55
CA LEU A 221 15.01 -11.92 -1.74
C LEU A 221 16.30 -11.40 -2.42
N PRO A 222 16.19 -10.44 -3.36
CA PRO A 222 17.37 -9.80 -3.95
C PRO A 222 18.14 -8.98 -2.90
N GLU A 223 19.42 -8.70 -3.15
CA GLU A 223 20.27 -7.94 -2.21
C GLU A 223 19.71 -6.52 -1.95
N ALA A 224 19.27 -6.27 -0.71
CA ALA A 224 18.82 -4.96 -0.23
C ALA A 224 18.66 -4.97 1.30
N ASN A 225 18.12 -3.88 1.84
CA ASN A 225 17.70 -3.81 3.24
C ASN A 225 16.19 -4.04 3.33
N TYR A 226 15.78 -4.96 4.20
CA TYR A 226 14.39 -5.35 4.37
C TYR A 226 13.96 -5.16 5.83
N GLN A 227 12.76 -4.62 6.02
CA GLN A 227 12.03 -4.75 7.26
C GLN A 227 10.87 -5.73 7.06
N ILE A 228 10.88 -6.84 7.80
CA ILE A 228 9.87 -7.90 7.66
C ILE A 228 8.97 -7.89 8.89
N GLN A 229 7.67 -7.86 8.64
CA GLN A 229 6.60 -7.88 9.65
C GLN A 229 5.52 -8.87 9.19
N ILE A 230 5.66 -10.14 9.57
CA ILE A 230 4.70 -11.21 9.22
C ILE A 230 4.13 -11.77 10.51
N GLY A 231 2.84 -11.61 10.74
CA GLY A 231 2.16 -12.14 11.93
C GLY A 231 0.99 -11.29 12.36
N MET A 232 0.46 -11.56 13.55
CA MET A 232 -0.61 -10.74 14.15
C MET A 232 -0.11 -9.98 15.37
N ARG A 233 -0.52 -8.72 15.45
CA ARG A 233 -0.37 -7.91 16.66
C ARG A 233 -1.63 -8.05 17.50
N ASP A 234 -1.41 -8.20 18.80
CA ASP A 234 -2.45 -7.98 19.79
C ASP A 234 -3.05 -6.58 19.57
N PRO A 235 -4.36 -6.45 19.31
CA PRO A 235 -4.98 -5.15 19.04
C PRO A 235 -5.00 -4.24 20.28
N ASP A 236 -4.93 -4.79 21.50
CA ASP A 236 -4.99 -4.03 22.76
C ASP A 236 -3.60 -3.56 23.21
N THR A 237 -2.56 -4.36 22.96
CA THR A 237 -1.19 -4.05 23.43
C THR A 237 -0.24 -3.61 22.32
N GLY A 238 -0.59 -3.87 21.05
CA GLY A 238 0.26 -3.63 19.90
C GLY A 238 1.49 -4.56 19.84
N VAL A 239 1.63 -5.51 20.77
CA VAL A 239 2.72 -6.49 20.79
C VAL A 239 2.39 -7.62 19.81
N GLY A 240 3.36 -8.00 18.98
CA GLY A 240 3.23 -9.22 18.17
C GLY A 240 3.19 -10.42 19.10
N ILE A 241 2.05 -11.11 19.22
CA ILE A 241 1.94 -12.28 20.09
C ILE A 241 2.63 -13.47 19.42
N GLU A 242 2.69 -13.47 18.08
CA GLU A 242 3.25 -14.51 17.21
C GLU A 242 3.73 -13.85 15.88
N GLY A 243 4.85 -14.32 15.30
CA GLY A 243 5.34 -13.85 13.99
C GLY A 243 6.81 -13.39 13.91
N ILE A 244 7.17 -12.81 12.76
CA ILE A 244 8.50 -12.30 12.40
C ILE A 244 8.44 -10.77 12.38
N TYR A 245 9.28 -10.11 13.20
CA TYR A 245 9.36 -8.65 13.28
C TYR A 245 10.83 -8.21 13.33
N GLU A 246 11.52 -8.28 12.19
CA GLU A 246 12.97 -8.10 12.14
C GLU A 246 13.42 -7.22 10.96
N GLN A 247 14.68 -6.78 11.03
CA GLN A 247 15.39 -6.19 9.91
C GLN A 247 16.36 -7.21 9.33
N LEU A 248 16.32 -7.42 8.03
CA LEU A 248 17.31 -8.20 7.29
C LEU A 248 18.17 -7.25 6.47
N ASN A 249 19.49 -7.34 6.64
CA ASN A 249 20.45 -6.65 5.80
C ASN A 249 21.08 -7.69 4.87
N LEU A 250 20.64 -7.70 3.61
CA LEU A 250 21.18 -8.60 2.58
C LEU A 250 22.22 -7.91 1.70
N ARG A 251 22.55 -6.64 1.99
CA ARG A 251 23.77 -6.01 1.44
C ARG A 251 24.98 -6.63 2.13
N GLY A 252 25.91 -7.15 1.33
CA GLY A 252 27.17 -7.66 1.85
C GLY A 252 28.03 -6.54 2.45
N ASP A 253 28.21 -6.57 3.76
CA ASP A 253 29.36 -5.98 4.47
C ASP A 253 30.14 -7.11 5.18
#